data_AF-A0A251ZY21-F1
#
_entry.id   AF-A0A251ZY21-F1
#
_cell.length_a   1.000
_cell.length_b   1.000
_cell.length_c   1.000
_cell.angle_alpha   90.00
_cell.angle_beta   90.00
_cell.angle_gamma   90.00
#
_symmetry.space_group_name_H-M   'P 1'
#
loop_
_entity.id
_entity.type
_entity.pdbx_description
1 polymer ?
#
loop_
_entity_poly.entity_id
_entity_poly.type
_entity_poly.pdbx_seq_one_letter_code
_entity_poly.pdbx_strand_id
1 'polypeptide(L)' 'VSDFTYVSTWQGFVYVAFIIDVFARVIVGWRVSSTAHADFVLDALE' A
#
# COMPACT_ATOMS: atom_id res chain seq x y z
N VAL A 1 8.84 7.34 -1.42
CA VAL A 1 8.27 7.19 -0.05
C VAL A 1 7.07 6.25 -0.16
N SER A 2 6.85 5.39 0.82
CA SER A 2 5.71 4.46 0.84
C SER A 2 4.87 4.67 2.09
N ASP A 3 3.55 4.56 1.96
CA ASP A 3 2.58 4.64 3.07
C ASP A 3 1.72 3.37 3.12
N PHE A 4 1.34 2.95 4.33
CA PHE A 4 0.50 1.77 4.55
C PHE A 4 -0.61 2.11 5.55
N THR A 5 -1.86 1.98 5.12
CA THR A 5 -3.02 2.40 5.90
C THR A 5 -4.17 1.39 5.82
N TYR A 6 -5.11 1.51 6.75
CA TYR A 6 -6.32 0.69 6.80
C TYR A 6 -7.54 1.52 6.41
N VAL A 7 -8.40 0.96 5.56
CA VAL A 7 -9.64 1.60 5.12
C VAL A 7 -10.82 0.76 5.59
N SER A 8 -11.75 1.40 6.31
CA SER A 8 -12.98 0.76 6.77
C SER A 8 -13.94 0.53 5.61
N THR A 9 -14.53 -0.64 5.58
CA THR A 9 -15.54 -1.05 4.59
C THR A 9 -16.74 -1.66 5.33
N TRP A 10 -17.87 -1.80 4.64
CA TRP A 10 -19.08 -2.40 5.20
C TRP A 10 -18.92 -3.89 5.60
N GLN A 11 -17.90 -4.57 5.07
CA GLN A 11 -17.61 -5.98 5.36
C GLN A 11 -16.38 -6.19 6.25
N GLY A 12 -15.78 -5.12 6.80
CA GLY A 12 -14.55 -5.18 7.60
C GLY A 12 -13.55 -4.11 7.19
N PHE A 13 -12.25 -4.40 7.25
CA PHE A 13 -11.20 -3.46 6.86
C PHE A 13 -10.35 -4.05 5.74
N VAL A 14 -9.82 -3.17 4.88
CA VAL A 14 -8.81 -3.52 3.87
C VAL A 14 -7.54 -2.72 4.12
N TYR A 15 -6.40 -3.32 3.80
CA TYR A 15 -5.10 -2.70 3.84
C TYR A 15 -4.76 -2.09 2.48
N VAL A 16 -4.23 -0.88 2.47
CA VAL A 16 -3.86 -0.17 1.25
C VAL A 16 -2.42 0.32 1.37
N ALA A 17 -1.62 0.04 0.34
CA ALA A 17 -0.26 0.52 0.20
C ALA A 17 -0.17 1.52 -0.96
N PHE A 18 0.53 2.63 -0.76
CA PHE A 18 0.77 3.66 -1.79
C PHE A 18 2.27 3.90 -1.98
N ILE A 19 2.70 3.96 -3.24
CA ILE A 19 4.05 4.37 -3.63
C ILE A 19 3.97 5.80 -4.17
N ILE A 20 4.68 6.71 -3.50
CA ILE A 20 4.69 8.14 -3.82
C ILE A 20 6.06 8.54 -4.37
N ASP A 21 6.04 9.17 -5.54
CA ASP A 21 7.18 9.89 -6.09
C ASP A 21 7.30 11.25 -5.38
N VAL A 22 8.42 11.46 -4.67
CA VAL A 22 8.67 12.67 -3.88
C VAL A 22 9.03 13.87 -4.76
N PHE A 23 9.61 13.62 -5.93
CA PHE A 23 10.01 14.66 -6.87
C PHE A 23 8.79 15.18 -7.64
N ALA A 24 8.02 14.27 -8.24
CA ALA A 24 6.84 14.61 -9.02
C ALA A 24 5.59 14.88 -8.16
N ARG A 25 5.61 14.51 -6.87
CA ARG A 25 4.47 14.60 -5.92
C ARG A 25 3.20 13.88 -6.41
N VAL A 26 3.40 12.75 -7.07
CA VAL A 26 2.31 11.91 -7.60
C VAL A 26 2.38 10.49 -7.03
N ILE A 27 1.26 9.81 -7.04
CA ILE A 27 1.17 8.39 -6.71
C ILE A 27 1.53 7.61 -7.98
N VAL A 28 2.59 6.80 -7.90
CA VAL A 28 3.06 5.99 -9.04
C VAL A 28 2.54 4.56 -9.01
N GLY A 29 2.03 4.11 -7.86
CA GLY A 29 1.43 2.78 -7.72
C GLY A 29 0.68 2.62 -6.40
N TRP A 30 -0.28 1.69 -6.39
CA TRP A 30 -1.03 1.32 -5.19
C TRP A 30 -1.46 -0.15 -5.23
N ARG A 31 -1.69 -0.75 -4.06
CA ARG A 31 -2.18 -2.12 -3.89
C ARG A 31 -3.15 -2.20 -2.71
N VAL A 32 -4.14 -3.09 -2.80
CA VAL A 32 -5.11 -3.38 -1.74
C VAL A 32 -5.12 -4.86 -1.42
N SER A 33 -5.18 -5.19 -0.13
CA SER A 33 -5.35 -6.56 0.36
C SER A 33 -6.38 -6.62 1.50
N SER A 34 -7.14 -7.71 1.58
CA SER A 34 -8.06 -8.00 2.69
C SER A 34 -7.37 -8.67 3.88
N THR A 35 -6.09 -9.03 3.74
CA THR A 35 -5.26 -9.62 4.80
C THR A 35 -4.06 -8.72 5.08
N ALA A 36 -3.57 -8.73 6.32
CA ALA A 36 -2.33 -8.01 6.70
C ALA A 36 -1.07 -8.61 6.04
N HIS A 37 -1.21 -9.74 5.33
CA HIS A 37 -0.20 -10.31 4.44
C HIS A 37 -0.20 -9.55 3.11
N ALA A 38 0.32 -8.32 3.15
CA ALA A 38 0.82 -7.67 1.97
C ALA A 38 2.20 -8.27 1.64
N ASP A 39 2.23 -9.39 0.92
CA ASP A 39 3.42 -9.74 0.12
C ASP A 39 3.70 -8.53 -0.80
N PHE A 40 4.80 -7.82 -0.75
CA PHE A 40 6.08 -8.06 -0.08
C PHE A 40 6.76 -6.68 0.00
N VAL A 41 7.04 -6.14 1.19
CA VAL A 41 8.03 -5.05 1.39
C VAL A 41 9.47 -5.59 1.26
N LEU A 42 9.62 -6.91 1.07
CA LEU A 42 10.89 -7.63 0.98
C LEU A 42 11.37 -7.91 -0.46
N ASP A 43 10.59 -7.60 -1.51
CA ASP A 43 11.01 -7.83 -2.92
C ASP A 43 11.83 -6.65 -3.46
N ALA A 44 11.93 -5.59 -2.66
CA ALA A 44 12.69 -4.39 -3.01
C ALA A 44 14.17 -4.47 -2.59
N LEU A 45 14.64 -5.64 -2.11
CA LEU A 45 16.03 -5.88 -1.70
C LEU A 45 16.73 -6.99 -2.53
N GLU A 46 16.13 -7.47 -3.63
CA GLU A 46 16.83 -8.31 -4.61
C GLU A 46 16.88 -7.64 -5.99
#